data_AF-L8H5Y1-F1
#
_entry.id   AF-L8H5Y1-F1
#
_cell.length_a   1.000
_cell.length_b   1.000
_cell.length_c   1.000
_cell.angle_alpha   90.00
_cell.angle_beta   90.00
_cell.angle_gamma   90.00
#
_symmetry.space_group_name_H-M   'P 1'
#
loop_
_entity.id
_entity.type
_entity.pdbx_description
1 polymer ?
#
loop_
_entity_poly.entity_id
_entity_poly.type
_entity_poly.pdbx_seq_one_letter_code
_entity_poly.pdbx_strand_id
1 'polypeptide(L)'
;MGEDAKFDEEFWNAEMFKEEGEDELYFTESESEDEVDEDFDAPEPTEAEVAAAAVTDEKEALEVEKKKPQTKRYVDPERQKQGEGPPKSRKSSRSLTVKKMQEGKQRRIEEQERRKRPSLKAETRALTQEEVLSEAKETEKINLALLEEMLKLEAKQKPVIRKQRVYVWPPHYITLGTLRPCP
;
A
#
# COMPACT_ATOMS: atom_id res chain seq x y z
N MET A 1 19.24 21.61 8.09
CA MET A 1 18.11 21.32 8.99
C MET A 1 16.96 20.91 8.10
N GLY A 2 16.47 19.68 8.28
CA GLY A 2 15.70 18.93 7.28
C GLY A 2 14.25 19.38 7.18
N GLU A 3 13.64 19.10 6.03
CA GLU A 3 12.23 19.36 5.72
C GLU A 3 11.28 18.68 6.74
N ASP A 4 11.73 17.59 7.37
CA ASP A 4 11.01 16.90 8.44
C ASP A 4 10.73 17.80 9.66
N ALA A 5 11.66 18.69 10.01
CA ALA A 5 11.47 19.61 11.12
C ALA A 5 10.44 20.71 10.79
N LYS A 6 10.26 21.05 9.51
CA LYS A 6 9.24 22.01 9.07
C LYS A 6 7.85 21.38 9.05
N PHE A 7 7.77 20.11 8.64
CA PHE A 7 6.52 19.36 8.67
C PHE A 7 6.01 19.16 10.11
N ASP A 8 6.90 18.79 11.04
CA ASP A 8 6.56 18.67 12.46
C ASP A 8 6.10 20.02 13.04
N GLU A 9 6.78 21.12 12.68
CA GLU A 9 6.40 22.47 13.12
C GLU A 9 5.05 22.92 12.53
N GLU A 10 4.74 22.58 11.28
CA GLU A 10 3.43 22.86 10.67
C GLU A 10 2.30 22.02 11.29
N PHE A 11 2.59 20.77 11.67
CA PHE A 11 1.64 19.89 12.33
C PHE A 11 1.28 20.38 13.75
N TRP A 12 2.31 20.74 14.55
CA TRP A 12 2.09 21.20 15.92
C TRP A 12 1.60 22.64 16.03
N ASN A 13 1.83 23.48 15.01
CA ASN A 13 1.26 24.84 14.94
C ASN A 13 -0.09 24.90 14.23
N ALA A 14 -0.73 23.75 13.99
CA ALA A 14 -2.10 23.72 13.48
C ALA A 14 -3.05 24.47 14.42
N GLU A 15 -4.09 25.09 13.86
CA GLU A 15 -5.01 25.97 14.58
C GLU A 15 -5.66 25.33 15.81
N MET A 16 -5.87 24.00 15.77
CA MET A 16 -6.45 23.21 16.87
C MET A 16 -5.52 23.03 18.08
N PHE A 17 -4.21 23.27 17.94
CA PHE A 17 -3.21 23.10 18.99
C PHE A 17 -2.61 24.41 19.48
N LYS A 18 -3.05 25.55 18.93
CA LYS A 18 -2.61 26.86 19.41
C LYS A 18 -3.23 27.11 20.78
N GLU A 19 -2.41 27.56 21.71
CA GLU A 19 -2.86 28.03 23.03
C GLU A 19 -3.77 29.26 22.82
N GLU A 20 -5.04 29.13 23.18
CA GLU A 20 -5.99 30.24 23.13
C GLU A 20 -5.87 31.05 24.44
N GLY A 21 -5.88 32.39 24.35
CA GLY A 21 -5.50 33.27 25.46
C GLY A 21 -6.39 33.19 26.71
N GLU A 22 -7.50 32.46 26.63
CA GLU A 22 -8.47 32.23 27.70
C GLU A 22 -8.95 30.76 27.72
N ASP A 23 -8.02 29.79 27.65
CA ASP A 23 -8.34 28.37 27.82
C ASP A 23 -8.76 28.08 29.28
N GLU A 24 -10.07 28.01 29.52
CA GLU A 24 -10.64 27.63 30.82
C GLU A 24 -10.30 26.17 31.17
N LEU A 25 -10.19 25.89 32.48
CA LEU A 25 -9.95 24.53 32.96
C LEU A 25 -11.12 23.63 32.52
N TYR A 26 -10.81 22.46 31.97
CA TYR A 26 -11.80 21.47 31.57
C TYR A 26 -12.86 21.25 32.67
N PHE A 27 -14.12 21.49 32.31
CA PHE A 27 -15.28 21.26 33.15
C PHE A 27 -16.07 20.08 32.58
N THR A 28 -16.32 19.07 33.40
CA THR A 28 -17.16 17.94 33.01
C THR A 28 -18.63 18.37 33.06
N GLU A 29 -19.26 18.48 31.90
CA GLU A 29 -20.71 18.62 31.78
C GLU A 29 -21.40 17.28 32.10
N SER A 30 -22.64 17.32 32.59
CA SER A 30 -23.43 16.11 32.79
C SER A 30 -23.81 15.49 31.43
N GLU A 31 -23.20 14.36 31.10
CA GLU A 31 -23.58 13.54 29.94
C GLU A 31 -24.83 12.71 30.26
N SER A 32 -25.75 12.58 29.30
CA SER A 32 -26.92 11.72 29.41
C SER A 32 -26.55 10.24 29.30
N GLU A 33 -27.41 9.35 29.79
CA GLU A 33 -27.23 7.91 29.62
C GLU A 33 -27.23 7.54 28.11
N ASP A 34 -26.35 6.63 27.71
CA ASP A 34 -26.19 6.19 26.33
C ASP A 34 -27.46 5.46 25.86
N GLU A 35 -28.14 6.03 24.86
CA GLU A 35 -29.33 5.45 24.26
C GLU A 35 -28.92 4.50 23.13
N VAL A 36 -29.17 3.21 23.33
CA VAL A 36 -28.91 2.18 22.33
C VAL A 36 -30.13 2.02 21.42
N ASP A 37 -29.91 2.08 20.10
CA ASP A 37 -30.96 1.90 19.10
C ASP A 37 -31.63 0.51 19.20
N GLU A 38 -32.92 0.43 18.85
CA GLU A 38 -33.71 -0.82 18.93
C GLU A 38 -33.15 -1.95 18.05
N ASP A 39 -32.35 -1.62 17.03
CA ASP A 39 -31.72 -2.56 16.10
C ASP A 39 -30.27 -2.92 16.48
N PHE A 40 -29.76 -2.45 17.62
CA PHE A 40 -28.42 -2.81 18.07
C PHE A 40 -28.24 -4.32 18.28
N ASP A 41 -29.27 -4.98 18.83
CA ASP A 41 -29.33 -6.44 18.99
C ASP A 41 -29.95 -7.14 17.77
N ALA A 42 -30.29 -6.41 16.70
CA ALA A 42 -30.79 -7.03 15.49
C ALA A 42 -29.70 -7.98 14.94
N PRO A 43 -30.10 -9.15 14.41
CA PRO A 43 -29.14 -10.04 13.81
C PRO A 43 -28.43 -9.32 12.66
N GLU A 44 -27.10 -9.23 12.76
CA GLU A 44 -26.29 -8.71 11.66
C GLU A 44 -26.66 -9.45 10.37
N PRO A 45 -26.81 -8.73 9.24
CA PRO A 45 -27.20 -9.35 8.00
C PRO A 45 -26.16 -10.39 7.62
N THR A 46 -26.63 -11.59 7.25
CA THR A 46 -25.71 -12.66 6.86
C THR A 46 -24.95 -12.26 5.60
N GLU A 47 -23.72 -12.76 5.41
CA GLU A 47 -22.94 -12.52 4.19
C GLU A 47 -23.72 -12.84 2.90
N ALA A 48 -24.68 -13.77 2.98
CA ALA A 48 -25.57 -14.12 1.87
C ALA A 48 -26.63 -13.03 1.60
N GLU A 49 -27.14 -12.36 2.63
CA GLU A 49 -28.13 -11.28 2.51
C GLU A 49 -27.49 -9.97 2.04
N VAL A 50 -26.30 -9.62 2.54
CA VAL A 50 -25.54 -8.48 1.99
C VAL A 50 -25.09 -8.73 0.55
N ALA A 51 -24.71 -9.96 0.19
CA ALA A 51 -24.41 -10.31 -1.19
C ALA A 51 -25.66 -10.28 -2.08
N ALA A 52 -26.82 -10.70 -1.59
CA ALA A 52 -28.07 -10.64 -2.34
C ALA A 52 -28.52 -9.19 -2.59
N ALA A 53 -28.44 -8.32 -1.58
CA ALA A 53 -28.75 -6.90 -1.70
C ALA A 53 -27.81 -6.16 -2.66
N ALA A 54 -26.49 -6.45 -2.60
CA ALA A 54 -25.52 -5.88 -3.54
C ALA A 54 -25.76 -6.36 -4.98
N VAL A 55 -26.18 -7.61 -5.18
CA VAL A 55 -26.48 -8.16 -6.52
C VAL A 55 -27.76 -7.59 -7.10
N THR A 56 -28.73 -7.18 -6.27
CA THR A 56 -29.93 -6.48 -6.75
C THR A 56 -29.62 -5.06 -7.20
N ASP A 57 -28.77 -4.32 -6.49
CA ASP A 57 -28.33 -2.98 -6.90
C ASP A 57 -27.43 -3.02 -8.16
N GLU A 58 -26.58 -4.05 -8.31
CA GLU A 58 -25.76 -4.19 -9.52
C GLU A 58 -26.57 -4.56 -10.77
N LYS A 59 -27.72 -5.23 -10.65
CA LYS A 59 -28.54 -5.60 -11.81
C LYS A 59 -29.24 -4.41 -12.43
N GLU A 60 -29.58 -3.38 -11.66
CA GLU A 60 -30.18 -2.15 -12.18
C GLU A 60 -29.12 -1.24 -12.85
N ALA A 61 -27.86 -1.32 -12.40
CA ALA A 61 -26.74 -0.55 -12.96
C ALA A 61 -26.10 -1.13 -14.24
N LEU A 62 -26.38 -2.39 -14.60
CA LEU A 62 -25.69 -3.10 -15.69
C LEU A 62 -26.36 -3.03 -17.08
N GLU A 63 -27.51 -2.39 -17.22
CA GLU A 63 -28.24 -2.36 -18.52
C GLU A 63 -27.75 -1.26 -19.50
N VAL A 64 -26.90 -0.31 -19.07
CA VAL A 64 -26.58 0.88 -19.91
C VAL A 64 -25.27 0.83 -20.71
N GLU A 65 -24.26 0.02 -20.37
CA GLU A 65 -22.94 0.17 -21.01
C GLU A 65 -22.35 -1.10 -21.66
N LYS A 66 -22.80 -1.41 -22.88
CA LYS A 66 -22.09 -2.34 -23.78
C LYS A 66 -21.83 -1.73 -25.16
N LYS A 67 -20.91 -0.77 -25.26
CA LYS A 67 -20.15 -0.48 -26.50
C LYS A 67 -18.72 -0.03 -26.19
N LYS A 68 -17.74 -0.95 -26.21
CA LYS A 68 -16.31 -0.60 -26.23
C LYS A 68 -15.83 -0.43 -27.67
N PRO A 69 -15.16 0.68 -28.06
CA PRO A 69 -14.50 0.77 -29.35
C PRO A 69 -13.17 -0.01 -29.35
N GLN A 70 -12.99 -0.89 -30.34
CA GLN A 70 -11.71 -1.52 -30.64
C GLN A 70 -10.72 -0.46 -31.15
N THR A 71 -9.67 -0.16 -30.38
CA THR A 71 -8.53 0.61 -30.89
C THR A 71 -7.54 -0.34 -31.57
N LYS A 72 -7.37 -0.19 -32.88
CA LYS A 72 -6.30 -0.84 -33.65
C LYS A 72 -4.95 -0.28 -33.16
N ARG A 73 -4.12 -1.12 -32.54
CA ARG A 73 -2.74 -0.74 -32.19
C ARG A 73 -1.89 -0.72 -33.46
N TYR A 74 -1.31 0.43 -33.78
CA TYR A 74 -0.26 0.57 -34.79
C TYR A 74 1.03 -0.04 -34.23
N VAL A 75 1.65 -0.97 -34.98
CA VAL A 75 2.95 -1.56 -34.65
C VAL A 75 3.97 -0.93 -35.60
N ASP A 76 4.92 -0.20 -35.02
CA ASP A 76 6.01 0.48 -35.73
C ASP A 76 7.17 -0.52 -36.01
N PRO A 77 7.56 -0.78 -37.29
CA PRO A 77 8.50 -1.84 -37.63
C PRO A 77 9.99 -1.48 -37.55
N GLU A 78 10.41 -0.29 -37.10
CA GLU A 78 11.81 0.14 -37.20
C GLU A 78 12.70 -0.10 -35.96
N ARG A 79 12.32 -0.99 -35.04
CA ARG A 79 13.17 -1.34 -33.88
C ARG A 79 14.16 -2.48 -34.16
N GLN A 80 14.97 -2.34 -35.20
CA GLN A 80 16.15 -3.16 -35.39
C GLN A 80 17.30 -2.29 -35.91
N LYS A 81 18.22 -1.91 -35.02
CA LYS A 81 19.68 -2.14 -35.17
C LYS A 81 20.52 -1.43 -34.08
N GLN A 82 21.52 -2.20 -33.64
CA GLN A 82 22.83 -1.83 -33.07
C GLN A 82 23.00 -1.68 -31.55
N GLY A 83 24.07 -2.33 -31.08
CA GLY A 83 24.65 -2.14 -29.74
C GLY A 83 25.55 -3.31 -29.31
N GLU A 84 26.65 -3.55 -30.04
CA GLU A 84 27.79 -4.34 -29.54
C GLU A 84 28.40 -3.64 -28.31
N GLY A 85 28.50 -4.39 -27.21
CA GLY A 85 29.14 -3.96 -25.98
C GLY A 85 29.44 -5.19 -25.13
N PRO A 86 30.46 -5.15 -24.24
CA PRO A 86 30.95 -6.32 -23.55
C PRO A 86 29.83 -6.96 -22.72
N PRO A 87 29.75 -8.31 -22.65
CA PRO A 87 28.65 -9.00 -22.00
C PRO A 87 28.72 -8.77 -20.49
N LYS A 88 28.09 -7.68 -20.03
CA LYS A 88 27.57 -7.64 -18.66
C LYS A 88 26.63 -8.82 -18.58
N SER A 89 26.92 -9.77 -17.69
CA SER A 89 26.11 -10.95 -17.39
C SER A 89 24.72 -10.49 -16.95
N ARG A 90 23.88 -10.16 -17.95
CA ARG A 90 22.45 -9.93 -17.79
C ARG A 90 21.93 -11.27 -17.32
N LYS A 91 21.66 -11.37 -16.01
CA LYS A 91 20.85 -12.43 -15.43
C LYS A 91 19.64 -12.54 -16.36
N SER A 92 19.57 -13.66 -17.09
CA SER A 92 18.61 -13.86 -18.16
C SER A 92 17.22 -13.44 -17.66
N SER A 93 16.44 -12.72 -18.48
CA SER A 93 15.06 -12.37 -18.12
C SER A 93 14.25 -13.62 -17.73
N ARG A 94 14.61 -14.78 -18.31
CA ARG A 94 14.13 -16.11 -17.97
C ARG A 94 14.45 -16.53 -16.53
N SER A 95 15.60 -16.14 -15.98
CA SER A 95 15.96 -16.39 -14.57
C SER A 95 15.10 -15.56 -13.62
N LEU A 96 14.78 -14.31 -13.96
CA LEU A 96 13.91 -13.46 -13.13
C LEU A 96 12.47 -13.94 -13.14
N THR A 97 11.93 -14.35 -14.30
CA THR A 97 10.57 -14.92 -14.38
C THR A 97 10.48 -16.27 -13.68
N VAL A 98 11.51 -17.11 -13.76
CA VAL A 98 11.56 -18.38 -13.01
C VAL A 98 11.59 -18.14 -11.50
N LYS A 99 12.39 -17.17 -11.01
CA LYS A 99 12.39 -16.80 -9.58
C LYS A 99 11.05 -16.28 -9.10
N LYS A 100 10.43 -15.35 -9.83
CA LYS A 100 9.09 -14.83 -9.50
C LYS A 100 8.01 -15.93 -9.51
N MET A 101 8.13 -16.90 -10.42
CA MET A 101 7.22 -18.05 -10.45
C MET A 101 7.41 -18.96 -9.25
N GLN A 102 8.65 -19.20 -8.82
CA GLN A 102 8.95 -19.99 -7.62
C GLN A 102 8.46 -19.30 -6.35
N GLU A 103 8.71 -18.01 -6.20
CA GLU A 103 8.19 -17.18 -5.09
C GLU A 103 6.65 -17.19 -5.05
N GLY A 104 5.99 -17.05 -6.21
CA GLY A 104 4.53 -17.12 -6.31
C GLY A 104 3.96 -18.48 -5.92
N LYS A 105 4.67 -19.58 -6.23
CA LYS A 105 4.28 -20.93 -5.79
C LYS A 105 4.46 -21.10 -4.28
N GLN A 106 5.55 -20.60 -3.71
CA GLN A 106 5.81 -20.65 -2.26
C GLN A 106 4.73 -19.89 -1.48
N ARG A 107 4.35 -18.68 -1.91
CA ARG A 107 3.28 -17.91 -1.27
C ARG A 107 1.93 -18.62 -1.27
N ARG A 108 1.59 -19.32 -2.37
CA ARG A 108 0.34 -20.11 -2.46
C ARG A 108 0.36 -21.32 -1.53
N ILE A 109 1.52 -21.97 -1.37
CA ILE A 109 1.69 -23.10 -0.44
C ILE A 109 1.54 -22.59 0.99
N GLU A 110 2.24 -21.51 1.34
CA GLU A 110 2.16 -20.89 2.66
C GLU A 110 0.73 -20.42 3.00
N GLU A 111 0.03 -19.81 2.05
CA GLU A 111 -1.37 -19.40 2.22
C GLU A 111 -2.30 -20.61 2.42
N GLN A 112 -2.08 -21.69 1.66
CA GLN A 112 -2.83 -22.93 1.87
C GLN A 112 -2.52 -23.59 3.21
N GLU A 113 -1.28 -23.53 3.68
CA GLU A 113 -0.90 -24.02 5.01
C GLU A 113 -1.54 -23.17 6.11
N ARG A 114 -1.59 -21.84 5.95
CA ARG A 114 -2.30 -20.93 6.87
C ARG A 114 -3.80 -21.23 6.95
N ARG A 115 -4.44 -21.51 5.80
CA ARG A 115 -5.86 -21.91 5.74
C ARG A 115 -6.13 -23.31 6.31
N LYS A 116 -5.13 -24.19 6.30
CA LYS A 116 -5.20 -25.53 6.89
C LYS A 116 -4.80 -25.56 8.37
N ARG A 117 -4.36 -24.43 8.94
CA ARG A 117 -4.13 -24.36 10.39
C ARG A 117 -5.46 -24.68 11.05
N PRO A 118 -5.53 -25.72 11.91
CA PRO A 118 -6.75 -25.96 12.66
C PRO A 118 -7.09 -24.66 13.37
N SER A 119 -8.32 -24.16 13.24
CA SER A 119 -8.76 -23.07 14.09
C SER A 119 -8.60 -23.61 15.50
N LEU A 120 -7.64 -23.07 16.25
CA LEU A 120 -7.57 -23.32 17.67
C LEU A 120 -8.88 -22.76 18.19
N LYS A 121 -9.86 -23.63 18.42
CA LYS A 121 -11.04 -23.26 19.20
C LYS A 121 -10.45 -22.83 20.53
N ALA A 122 -10.39 -21.52 20.74
CA ALA A 122 -9.88 -20.96 21.97
C ALA A 122 -10.64 -21.67 23.08
N GLU A 123 -9.92 -22.39 23.95
CA GLU A 123 -10.55 -22.93 25.15
C GLU A 123 -11.15 -21.72 25.87
N THR A 124 -12.49 -21.70 25.99
CA THR A 124 -13.25 -20.58 26.56
C THR A 124 -13.10 -20.50 28.07
N ARG A 125 -11.94 -20.90 28.60
CA ARG A 125 -11.57 -20.72 29.99
C ARG A 125 -11.21 -19.25 30.16
N ALA A 126 -11.89 -18.57 31.08
CA ALA A 126 -11.51 -17.23 31.48
C ALA A 126 -10.08 -17.25 32.04
N LEU A 127 -9.19 -16.51 31.40
CA LEU A 127 -7.81 -16.36 31.85
C LEU A 127 -7.81 -15.56 33.16
N THR A 128 -7.03 -16.00 34.14
CA THR A 128 -6.86 -15.25 35.38
C THR A 128 -5.98 -14.01 35.15
N GLN A 129 -6.13 -12.99 35.99
CA GLN A 129 -5.34 -11.75 35.86
C GLN A 129 -3.82 -12.02 35.94
N GLU A 130 -3.39 -12.97 36.77
CA GLU A 130 -1.97 -13.35 36.87
C GLU A 130 -1.45 -13.95 35.57
N GLU A 131 -2.23 -14.83 34.94
CA GLU A 131 -1.88 -15.44 33.65
C GLU A 131 -1.77 -14.35 32.55
N VAL A 132 -2.71 -13.41 32.48
CA VAL A 132 -2.66 -12.28 31.53
C VAL A 132 -1.37 -11.47 31.72
N LEU A 133 -1.04 -11.15 32.98
CA LEU A 133 0.16 -10.38 33.30
C LEU A 133 1.45 -11.15 33.01
N SER A 134 1.46 -12.47 33.18
CA SER A 134 2.61 -13.30 32.79
C SER A 134 2.81 -13.34 31.28
N GLU A 135 1.74 -13.49 30.51
CA GLU A 135 1.80 -13.52 29.05
C GLU A 135 2.22 -12.14 28.48
N ALA A 136 1.71 -11.05 29.07
CA ALA A 136 2.14 -9.70 28.73
C ALA A 136 3.65 -9.50 28.94
N LYS A 137 4.21 -9.99 30.05
CA LYS A 137 5.66 -9.91 30.33
C LYS A 137 6.50 -10.74 29.35
N GLU A 138 6.00 -11.89 28.92
CA GLU A 138 6.71 -12.73 27.96
C GLU A 138 6.70 -12.10 26.56
N THR A 139 5.54 -11.61 26.13
CA THR A 139 5.39 -10.93 24.83
C THR A 139 6.19 -9.63 24.78
N GLU A 140 6.29 -8.86 25.87
CA GLU A 140 7.16 -7.69 25.97
C GLU A 140 8.62 -8.03 25.67
N LYS A 141 9.15 -9.11 26.26
CA LYS A 141 10.55 -9.55 26.01
C LYS A 141 10.77 -9.92 24.54
N ILE A 142 9.81 -10.60 23.92
CA ILE A 142 9.86 -10.98 22.52
C ILE A 142 9.84 -9.73 21.63
N ASN A 143 8.94 -8.79 21.91
CA ASN A 143 8.80 -7.55 21.16
C ASN A 143 10.08 -6.71 21.23
N LEU A 144 10.70 -6.59 22.42
CA LEU A 144 11.97 -5.89 22.59
C LEU A 144 13.09 -6.54 21.80
N ALA A 145 13.21 -7.87 21.85
CA ALA A 145 14.22 -8.60 21.09
C ALA A 145 14.05 -8.43 19.56
N LEU A 146 12.80 -8.46 19.08
CA LEU A 146 12.47 -8.24 17.68
C LEU A 146 12.80 -6.81 17.24
N LEU A 147 12.46 -5.83 18.07
CA LEU A 147 12.77 -4.42 17.83
C LEU A 147 14.29 -4.20 17.72
N GLU A 148 15.07 -4.78 18.63
CA GLU A 148 16.53 -4.72 18.57
C GLU A 148 17.09 -5.31 17.26
N GLU A 149 16.53 -6.41 16.79
CA GLU A 149 16.94 -7.04 15.53
C GLU A 149 16.62 -6.13 14.33
N MET A 150 15.42 -5.55 14.31
CA MET A 150 14.99 -4.59 13.29
C MET A 150 15.91 -3.38 13.22
N LEU A 151 16.23 -2.76 14.36
CA LEU A 151 17.16 -1.63 14.43
C LEU A 151 18.55 -2.01 13.90
N LYS A 152 19.04 -3.22 14.21
CA LYS A 152 20.32 -3.73 13.68
C LYS A 152 20.28 -3.93 12.15
N LEU A 153 19.12 -4.26 11.57
CA LEU A 153 18.95 -4.40 10.12
C LEU A 153 18.85 -3.04 9.43
N GLU A 154 18.12 -2.10 10.01
CA GLU A 154 17.99 -0.72 9.50
C GLU A 154 19.34 0.00 9.47
N ALA A 155 20.15 -0.13 10.54
CA ALA A 155 21.50 0.42 10.57
C ALA A 155 22.41 -0.12 9.45
N LYS A 156 22.09 -1.30 8.89
CA LYS A 156 22.84 -1.92 7.78
C LYS A 156 22.24 -1.60 6.42
N GLN A 157 21.05 -1.01 6.34
CA GLN A 157 20.45 -0.62 5.06
C GLN A 157 21.19 0.60 4.50
N LYS A 158 21.89 0.39 3.38
CA LYS A 158 22.51 1.48 2.63
C LYS A 158 21.45 2.17 1.78
N PRO A 159 21.46 3.51 1.67
CA PRO A 159 20.51 4.23 0.84
C PRO A 159 20.64 3.77 -0.61
N VAL A 160 19.52 3.33 -1.20
CA VAL A 160 19.45 2.95 -2.61
C VAL A 160 19.33 4.23 -3.43
N ILE A 161 20.46 4.84 -3.77
CA ILE A 161 20.50 6.02 -4.64
C ILE A 161 20.13 5.59 -6.07
N ARG A 162 18.87 5.83 -6.46
CA ARG A 162 18.43 5.68 -7.84
C ARG A 162 18.92 6.88 -8.64
N LYS A 163 20.01 6.73 -9.38
CA LYS A 163 20.49 7.78 -10.31
C LYS A 163 19.45 7.97 -11.41
N GLN A 164 18.74 9.10 -11.39
CA GLN A 164 17.88 9.49 -12.51
C GLN A 164 18.77 9.80 -13.72
N ARG A 165 18.43 9.20 -14.87
CA ARG A 165 19.07 9.54 -16.14
C ARG A 165 18.38 10.79 -16.66
N VAL A 166 19.07 11.91 -16.64
CA VAL A 166 18.63 13.12 -17.35
C VAL A 166 18.83 12.86 -18.84
N TYR A 167 17.72 12.74 -19.58
CA TYR A 167 17.75 12.63 -21.03
C TYR A 167 17.87 14.04 -21.61
N VAL A 168 19.07 14.39 -22.07
CA VAL A 168 19.29 15.63 -22.83
C VAL A 168 18.91 15.32 -24.28
N TRP A 169 17.86 15.97 -24.77
CA TRP A 169 17.43 15.83 -26.15
C TRP A 169 18.51 16.35 -27.12
N PRO A 170 18.79 15.65 -28.24
CA PRO A 170 19.71 16.15 -29.26
C PRO A 170 19.19 17.47 -29.84
N PRO A 171 20.06 18.47 -30.06
CA PRO A 171 19.63 19.75 -30.64
C PRO A 171 19.12 19.54 -32.07
N HIS A 172 17.84 19.86 -32.30
CA HIS A 172 17.26 19.89 -33.63
C HIS A 172 17.82 21.10 -34.39
N TYR A 173 18.76 20.86 -35.29
CA TYR A 173 19.17 21.88 -36.26
C TYR A 173 18.11 21.94 -37.36
N ILE A 174 17.35 23.03 -37.39
CA ILE A 174 16.48 23.36 -38.52
C ILE A 174 17.41 23.71 -39.68
N THR A 175 17.53 22.82 -40.67
CA THR A 175 18.12 23.20 -41.95
C THR A 175 17.15 24.16 -42.62
N LEU A 176 17.49 25.45 -42.63
CA LEU A 176 16.79 26.44 -43.42
C LEU A 176 17.01 26.10 -44.90
N GLY A 177 16.05 25.36 -45.46
CA GLY A 177 15.96 25.10 -46.88
C GLY A 177 15.96 26.42 -47.65
N THR A 178 16.88 26.53 -48.59
CA THR A 178 17.04 27.66 -49.49
C THR A 178 15.72 27.92 -50.25
N LEU A 179 15.06 29.01 -49.90
CA LEU A 179 13.96 29.60 -50.67
C LEU A 179 14.48 29.90 -52.09
N ARG A 180 14.06 29.11 -53.08
CA ARG A 180 14.22 29.48 -54.49
C ARG A 180 13.28 30.66 -54.78
N PRO A 181 13.77 31.76 -55.38
CA PRO A 181 12.87 32.78 -55.92
C PRO A 181 12.20 32.21 -57.18
N CYS A 182 10.87 32.19 -57.21
CA CYS A 182 10.10 31.92 -58.42
C CYS A 182 10.08 33.18 -59.31
N PRO A 183 10.26 33.04 -60.64
CA PRO A 183 9.95 34.11 -61.62
C PRO A 183 8.45 34.27 -61.85
#